data_AF-A0A399YUE6-F1
#
_entry.id   AF-A0A399YUE6-F1
#
_cell.length_a   1.000
_cell.length_b   1.000
_cell.length_c   1.000
_cell.angle_alpha   90.00
_cell.angle_beta   90.00
_cell.angle_gamma   90.00
#
_symmetry.space_group_name_H-M   'P 1'
#
loop_
_entity.id
_entity.type
_entity.pdbx_description
1 polymer ?
#
loop_
_entity_poly.entity_id
_entity_poly.type
_entity_poly.pdbx_seq_one_letter_code
_entity_poly.pdbx_strand_id
1 'polypeptide(L)'
;MENYTLTIKRVPDLARAFILEADSIDRLLVHPGRKLLGVERMNAAYEATTTWCRALREQGFLPRDSQQICTMTVLAEGIGHNLPAALATALAPQYQRGDNFMGVSRFALAKNETDAYVPFDARVKYLRIESPAPVWVMLDTIATGATLVRGLEAAFANAAKPREILLGTPAGSLVGAKKIAELCARENVSITFFFFGAIFGLWHDGTALPWCHPDTIFSGAPRGEKNRALTARLFNNLEGFCSVGDCSANFFDVTEAENILRAEEMRFGWRLAKL
;
A
#
# COMPACT_ATOMS: atom_id res chain seq x y z
N MET A 1 -4.23 -23.74 2.65
CA MET A 1 -3.44 -22.48 2.57
C MET A 1 -3.78 -21.82 1.26
N GLU A 2 -3.93 -20.49 1.26
CA GLU A 2 -4.22 -19.70 0.07
C GLU A 2 -3.05 -19.75 -0.93
N ASN A 3 -3.32 -19.76 -2.23
CA ASN A 3 -2.29 -19.65 -3.28
C ASN A 3 -2.03 -18.18 -3.63
N TYR A 4 -0.79 -17.82 -3.91
CA TYR A 4 -0.42 -16.49 -4.42
C TYR A 4 0.44 -16.60 -5.67
N THR A 5 0.50 -15.51 -6.44
CA THR A 5 1.43 -15.32 -7.56
C THR A 5 2.24 -14.06 -7.29
N LEU A 6 3.57 -14.16 -7.38
CA LEU A 6 4.47 -13.02 -7.26
C LEU A 6 5.17 -12.79 -8.60
N THR A 7 4.78 -11.73 -9.29
CA THR A 7 5.28 -11.41 -10.63
C THR A 7 6.30 -10.29 -10.54
N ILE A 8 7.53 -10.54 -10.97
CA ILE A 8 8.54 -9.47 -11.11
C ILE A 8 8.17 -8.53 -12.25
N LYS A 9 8.31 -7.22 -12.02
CA LYS A 9 8.15 -6.19 -13.05
C LYS A 9 9.42 -5.42 -13.27
N ARG A 10 9.87 -5.43 -14.53
CA ARG A 10 10.93 -4.55 -15.00
C ARG A 10 10.31 -3.19 -15.24
N VAL A 11 10.49 -2.30 -14.29
CA VAL A 11 10.04 -0.92 -14.39
C VAL A 11 11.27 -0.03 -14.49
N PRO A 12 11.37 0.86 -15.49
CA PRO A 12 12.47 1.81 -15.57
C PRO A 12 12.62 2.56 -14.25
N ASP A 13 13.85 2.66 -13.76
CA ASP A 13 14.22 3.36 -12.52
C ASP A 13 13.69 2.74 -11.21
N LEU A 14 13.13 1.53 -11.26
CA LEU A 14 12.83 0.72 -10.08
C LEU A 14 13.46 -0.66 -10.22
N ALA A 15 14.61 -0.85 -9.57
CA ALA A 15 15.38 -2.08 -9.67
C ALA A 15 14.63 -3.32 -9.17
N ARG A 16 13.73 -3.18 -8.18
CA ARG A 16 13.04 -4.29 -7.52
C ARG A 16 11.57 -3.96 -7.26
N ALA A 17 10.72 -4.24 -8.24
CA ALA A 17 9.27 -4.10 -8.14
C ALA A 17 8.58 -5.43 -8.45
N PHE A 18 7.65 -5.83 -7.58
CA PHE A 18 6.86 -7.04 -7.71
C PHE A 18 5.37 -6.71 -7.62
N ILE A 19 4.56 -7.45 -8.36
CA ILE A 19 3.10 -7.46 -8.21
C ILE A 19 2.73 -8.79 -7.53
N LEU A 20 2.10 -8.69 -6.37
CA LEU A 20 1.58 -9.82 -5.62
C LEU A 20 0.07 -9.95 -5.90
N GLU A 21 -0.37 -11.13 -6.28
CA GLU A 21 -1.76 -11.43 -6.59
C GLU A 21 -2.21 -12.66 -5.80
N ALA A 22 -3.37 -12.57 -5.14
CA ALA A 22 -3.92 -13.63 -4.29
C ALA A 22 -5.42 -13.38 -4.07
N ASP A 23 -6.17 -14.37 -3.57
CA ASP A 23 -7.62 -14.24 -3.32
C ASP A 23 -7.91 -13.18 -2.24
N SER A 24 -7.08 -13.09 -1.21
CA SER A 24 -7.11 -12.10 -0.14
C SER A 24 -6.86 -10.68 -0.66
N ILE A 25 -6.00 -10.54 -1.68
CA ILE A 25 -5.77 -9.26 -2.36
C ILE A 25 -6.95 -8.88 -3.25
N ASP A 26 -7.51 -9.84 -3.98
CA ASP A 26 -8.70 -9.61 -4.80
C ASP A 26 -9.90 -9.25 -3.91
N ARG A 27 -10.06 -9.91 -2.76
CA ARG A 27 -11.05 -9.58 -1.74
C ARG A 27 -10.90 -8.14 -1.26
N LEU A 28 -9.66 -7.74 -0.98
CA LEU A 28 -9.32 -6.41 -0.49
C LEU A 28 -9.52 -5.31 -1.54
N LEU A 29 -9.17 -5.53 -2.81
CA LEU A 29 -9.04 -4.44 -3.79
C LEU A 29 -10.02 -4.51 -4.97
N VAL A 30 -10.60 -5.68 -5.23
CA VAL A 30 -11.44 -5.93 -6.41
C VAL A 30 -12.89 -6.16 -5.98
N HIS A 31 -13.14 -7.24 -5.23
CA HIS A 31 -14.49 -7.59 -4.79
C HIS A 31 -14.46 -8.43 -3.51
N PRO A 32 -15.09 -8.01 -2.40
CA PRO A 32 -15.97 -6.83 -2.26
C PRO A 32 -15.25 -5.47 -2.33
N GLY A 33 -13.93 -5.42 -2.18
CA GLY A 33 -13.15 -4.20 -2.45
C GLY A 33 -13.62 -3.01 -1.62
N ARG A 34 -14.01 -1.92 -2.30
CA ARG A 34 -14.51 -0.67 -1.68
C ARG A 34 -15.75 -0.81 -0.79
N LYS A 35 -16.45 -1.96 -0.80
CA LYS A 35 -17.56 -2.24 0.12
C LYS A 35 -17.11 -2.68 1.52
N LEU A 36 -15.85 -3.06 1.66
CA LEU A 36 -15.32 -3.45 2.97
C LEU A 36 -15.17 -2.19 3.83
N LEU A 37 -15.90 -2.13 4.93
CA LEU A 37 -15.87 -1.04 5.90
C LEU A 37 -15.56 -1.58 7.31
N GLY A 38 -15.09 -0.70 8.20
CA GLY A 38 -14.83 -1.02 9.61
C GLY A 38 -14.01 -2.31 9.81
N VAL A 39 -14.50 -3.20 10.67
CA VAL A 39 -13.81 -4.45 11.05
C VAL A 39 -13.64 -5.40 9.88
N GLU A 40 -14.59 -5.46 8.94
CA GLU A 40 -14.48 -6.34 7.77
C GLU A 40 -13.31 -5.93 6.88
N ARG A 41 -13.10 -4.62 6.71
CA ARG A 41 -11.93 -4.07 6.01
C ARG A 41 -10.63 -4.45 6.71
N MET A 42 -10.56 -4.25 8.02
CA MET A 42 -9.36 -4.60 8.81
C MET A 42 -9.04 -6.10 8.70
N ASN A 43 -10.05 -6.96 8.74
CA ASN A 43 -9.85 -8.41 8.60
C ASN A 43 -9.33 -8.80 7.21
N ALA A 44 -9.90 -8.22 6.14
CA ALA A 44 -9.41 -8.46 4.78
C ALA A 44 -8.00 -7.89 4.57
N ALA A 45 -7.71 -6.73 5.14
CA ALA A 45 -6.39 -6.09 5.08
C ALA A 45 -5.33 -6.94 5.78
N TYR A 46 -5.65 -7.46 6.96
CA TYR A 46 -4.80 -8.38 7.71
C TYR A 46 -4.55 -9.70 6.96
N GLU A 47 -5.59 -10.26 6.33
CA GLU A 47 -5.49 -11.48 5.52
C GLU A 47 -4.53 -11.28 4.34
N ALA A 48 -4.71 -10.20 3.57
CA ALA A 48 -3.82 -9.86 2.45
C ALA A 48 -2.37 -9.61 2.91
N THR A 49 -2.20 -8.93 4.05
CA THR A 49 -0.88 -8.65 4.64
C THR A 49 -0.20 -9.93 5.11
N THR A 50 -0.96 -10.86 5.69
CA THR A 50 -0.47 -12.19 6.08
C THR A 50 0.02 -12.97 4.88
N THR A 51 -0.74 -12.97 3.77
CA THR A 51 -0.30 -13.60 2.53
C THR A 51 0.94 -12.95 1.94
N TRP A 52 1.07 -11.62 2.00
CA TRP A 52 2.31 -10.93 1.62
C TRP A 52 3.50 -11.33 2.49
N CYS A 53 3.38 -11.27 3.82
CA CYS A 53 4.48 -11.65 4.73
C CYS A 53 4.91 -13.11 4.55
N ARG A 54 3.96 -14.02 4.31
CA ARG A 54 4.26 -15.41 3.95
C ARG A 54 5.03 -15.48 2.63
N ALA A 55 4.60 -14.78 1.59
CA ALA A 55 5.31 -14.73 0.32
C ALA A 55 6.75 -14.20 0.49
N LEU A 56 6.97 -13.19 1.33
CA LEU A 56 8.32 -12.70 1.64
C LEU A 56 9.20 -13.80 2.24
N ARG A 57 8.65 -14.62 3.15
CA ARG A 57 9.36 -15.74 3.77
C ARG A 57 9.66 -16.86 2.78
N GLU A 58 8.65 -17.33 2.07
CA GLU A 58 8.75 -18.46 1.12
C GLU A 58 9.67 -18.16 -0.06
N GLN A 59 9.72 -16.89 -0.51
CA GLN A 59 10.59 -16.45 -1.60
C GLN A 59 11.98 -16.00 -1.13
N GLY A 60 12.29 -16.10 0.18
CA GLY A 60 13.61 -15.81 0.71
C GLY A 60 13.98 -14.33 0.79
N PHE A 61 13.00 -13.41 0.77
CA PHE A 61 13.25 -11.98 1.01
C PHE A 61 13.53 -11.66 2.48
N LEU A 62 12.95 -12.43 3.41
CA LEU A 62 13.22 -12.27 4.83
C LEU A 62 14.53 -12.96 5.22
N PRO A 63 15.42 -12.28 5.97
CA PRO A 63 16.57 -12.93 6.60
C PRO A 63 16.19 -14.19 7.40
N ARG A 64 17.11 -15.15 7.47
CA ARG A 64 16.92 -16.34 8.31
C ARG A 64 16.88 -15.98 9.79
N ASP A 65 17.73 -15.04 10.19
CA ASP A 65 17.78 -14.47 11.53
C ASP A 65 16.71 -13.40 11.70
N SER A 66 15.67 -13.72 12.48
CA SER A 66 14.54 -12.82 12.72
C SER A 66 14.94 -11.56 13.48
N GLN A 67 16.06 -11.58 14.22
CA GLN A 67 16.54 -10.41 14.95
C GLN A 67 17.03 -9.31 14.02
N GLN A 68 17.22 -9.60 12.73
CA GLN A 68 17.57 -8.61 11.73
C GLN A 68 16.35 -7.87 11.17
N ILE A 69 15.14 -8.21 11.61
CA ILE A 69 13.89 -7.75 11.04
C ILE A 69 13.13 -6.96 12.09
N CYS A 70 12.62 -5.79 11.71
CA CYS A 70 11.60 -5.08 12.46
C CYS A 70 10.50 -4.58 11.54
N THR A 71 9.34 -4.28 12.10
CA THR A 71 8.31 -3.53 11.39
C THR A 71 8.48 -2.04 11.62
N MET A 72 8.05 -1.25 10.65
CA MET A 72 7.82 0.18 10.80
C MET A 72 6.39 0.46 10.32
N THR A 73 5.48 0.54 11.27
CA THR A 73 4.06 0.83 11.05
C THR A 73 3.85 2.31 10.79
N VAL A 74 3.38 2.62 9.57
CA VAL A 74 2.86 3.94 9.23
C VAL A 74 1.45 4.06 9.80
N LEU A 75 1.22 5.06 10.65
CA LEU A 75 -0.07 5.26 11.30
C LEU A 75 -1.16 5.61 10.28
N ALA A 76 -2.42 5.32 10.63
CA ALA A 76 -3.62 5.26 9.79
C ALA A 76 -3.74 3.99 8.94
N GLU A 77 -2.86 3.79 7.95
CA GLU A 77 -2.96 2.68 6.99
C GLU A 77 -2.31 1.39 7.51
N GLY A 78 -1.01 1.44 7.83
CA GLY A 78 -0.26 0.27 8.28
C GLY A 78 -0.81 -0.38 9.54
N ILE A 79 -1.45 0.41 10.42
CA ILE A 79 -2.12 -0.10 11.62
C ILE A 79 -3.40 -0.87 11.29
N GLY A 80 -4.18 -0.44 10.29
CA GLY A 80 -5.39 -1.15 9.82
C GLY A 80 -5.08 -2.51 9.19
N HIS A 81 -3.86 -2.67 8.69
CA HIS A 81 -3.33 -3.92 8.17
C HIS A 81 -2.73 -4.84 9.24
N ASN A 82 -2.56 -4.34 10.47
CA ASN A 82 -1.92 -5.05 11.59
C ASN A 82 -0.60 -5.74 11.17
N LEU A 83 0.27 -4.96 10.51
CA LEU A 83 1.53 -5.43 9.96
C LEU A 83 2.39 -6.23 10.96
N PRO A 84 2.54 -5.81 12.24
CA PRO A 84 3.35 -6.58 13.20
C PRO A 84 2.82 -7.98 13.42
N ALA A 85 1.50 -8.14 13.61
CA ALA A 85 0.90 -9.46 13.79
C ALA A 85 1.02 -10.31 12.53
N ALA A 86 0.84 -9.71 11.35
CA ALA A 86 0.93 -10.42 10.08
C ALA A 86 2.36 -10.97 9.86
N LEU A 87 3.38 -10.15 10.13
CA LEU A 87 4.78 -10.59 10.06
C LEU A 87 5.09 -11.69 11.07
N ALA A 88 4.52 -11.63 12.28
CA ALA A 88 4.69 -12.64 13.31
C ALA A 88 4.23 -14.03 12.85
N THR A 89 3.18 -14.12 12.04
CA THR A 89 2.71 -15.39 11.46
C THR A 89 3.75 -16.03 10.52
N ALA A 90 4.57 -15.21 9.84
CA ALA A 90 5.59 -15.67 8.90
C ALA A 90 6.94 -16.00 9.59
N LEU A 91 7.24 -15.36 10.72
CA LEU A 91 8.50 -15.53 11.47
C LEU A 91 8.39 -16.48 12.68
N ALA A 92 7.16 -16.81 13.09
CA ALA A 92 6.76 -17.33 14.40
C ALA A 92 6.82 -16.25 15.53
N PRO A 93 5.78 -16.14 16.39
CA PRO A 93 5.61 -15.01 17.31
C PRO A 93 6.75 -14.77 18.28
N GLN A 94 7.40 -15.83 18.78
CA GLN A 94 8.50 -15.75 19.75
C GLN A 94 9.77 -15.07 19.20
N TYR A 95 9.83 -14.88 17.88
CA TYR A 95 11.00 -14.37 17.18
C TYR A 95 10.83 -12.92 16.70
N GLN A 96 9.68 -12.30 17.01
CA GLN A 96 9.37 -10.92 16.63
C GLN A 96 10.09 -9.92 17.53
N ARG A 97 10.85 -9.00 16.93
CA ARG A 97 11.68 -8.00 17.63
C ARG A 97 10.89 -6.83 18.23
N GLY A 98 9.67 -6.57 17.74
CA GLY A 98 8.85 -5.42 18.10
C GLY A 98 8.55 -4.51 16.90
N ASP A 99 7.76 -3.47 17.14
CA ASP A 99 7.30 -2.53 16.12
C ASP A 99 7.82 -1.10 16.36
N ASN A 100 8.04 -0.38 15.27
CA ASN A 100 8.34 1.04 15.25
C ASN A 100 7.17 1.78 14.61
N PHE A 101 6.98 3.05 14.96
CA PHE A 101 5.78 3.78 14.58
C PHE A 101 6.11 5.15 13.98
N MET A 102 5.41 5.48 12.91
CA MET A 102 5.59 6.73 12.20
C MET A 102 4.24 7.32 11.81
N GLY A 103 3.91 8.49 12.34
CA GLY A 103 2.70 9.24 12.02
C GLY A 103 3.02 10.46 11.18
N VAL A 104 2.49 10.50 9.96
CA VAL A 104 2.65 11.63 9.04
C VAL A 104 1.27 12.07 8.56
N SER A 105 0.99 13.38 8.67
CA SER A 105 -0.28 13.96 8.21
C SER A 105 -0.07 14.79 6.95
N ARG A 106 -0.99 14.67 6.00
CA ARG A 106 -1.02 15.49 4.77
C ARG A 106 -1.95 16.68 4.95
N PHE A 107 -1.56 17.81 4.40
CA PHE A 107 -2.36 19.03 4.34
C PHE A 107 -2.37 19.51 2.90
N ALA A 108 -3.55 19.59 2.28
CA ALA A 108 -3.69 20.13 0.94
C ALA A 108 -3.23 21.59 0.93
N LEU A 109 -2.39 21.93 -0.03
CA LEU A 109 -1.97 23.30 -0.30
C LEU A 109 -2.78 23.86 -1.47
N ALA A 110 -2.76 25.18 -1.63
CA ALA A 110 -3.36 25.82 -2.79
C ALA A 110 -2.68 25.32 -4.07
N LYS A 111 -3.48 24.86 -5.03
CA LYS A 111 -3.02 24.39 -6.34
C LYS A 111 -2.83 25.59 -7.27
N ASN A 112 -1.64 25.76 -7.82
CA ASN A 112 -1.37 26.74 -8.89
C ASN A 112 -1.73 26.15 -10.26
N GLU A 113 -1.93 27.00 -11.26
CA GLU A 113 -2.26 26.57 -12.64
C GLU A 113 -1.19 25.67 -13.27
N THR A 114 0.07 25.81 -12.85
CA THR A 114 1.21 25.01 -13.34
C THR A 114 1.36 23.67 -12.64
N ASP A 115 0.65 23.42 -11.55
CA ASP A 115 0.81 22.19 -10.78
C ASP A 115 0.07 21.04 -11.46
N ALA A 116 0.81 19.96 -11.74
CA ALA A 116 0.25 18.75 -12.35
C ALA A 116 -0.85 18.10 -11.49
N TYR A 117 -0.78 18.25 -10.16
CA TYR A 117 -1.72 17.74 -9.18
C TYR A 117 -1.81 18.65 -7.95
N VAL A 118 -2.77 18.43 -7.06
CA VAL A 118 -2.89 19.23 -5.82
C VAL A 118 -1.61 19.05 -4.99
N PRO A 119 -0.86 20.12 -4.68
CA PRO A 119 0.30 19.99 -3.81
C PRO A 119 -0.14 19.68 -2.39
N PHE A 120 0.64 18.86 -1.69
CA PHE A 120 0.41 18.53 -0.29
C PHE A 120 1.65 18.83 0.52
N ASP A 121 1.48 19.48 1.66
CA ASP A 121 2.46 19.47 2.74
C ASP A 121 2.29 18.16 3.51
N ALA A 122 3.40 17.57 3.95
CA ALA A 122 3.40 16.36 4.78
C ALA A 122 4.25 16.63 6.02
N ARG A 123 3.65 16.47 7.20
CA ARG A 123 4.29 16.76 8.48
C ARG A 123 4.33 15.52 9.35
N VAL A 124 5.51 15.20 9.86
CA VAL A 124 5.67 14.14 10.87
C VAL A 124 5.08 14.65 12.18
N LYS A 125 4.05 13.97 12.66
CA LYS A 125 3.36 14.27 13.92
C LYS A 125 3.78 13.35 15.05
N TYR A 126 4.29 12.18 14.71
CA TYR A 126 4.71 11.17 15.67
C TYR A 126 5.83 10.33 15.06
N LEU A 127 6.84 10.01 15.86
CA LEU A 127 7.91 9.11 15.48
C LEU A 127 8.38 8.37 16.73
N ARG A 128 8.45 7.04 16.65
CA ARG A 128 9.00 6.19 17.71
C ARG A 128 9.75 5.02 17.06
N ILE A 129 11.07 5.01 17.22
CA ILE A 129 11.95 3.98 16.65
C ILE A 129 12.81 3.39 17.79
N GLU A 130 12.23 2.47 18.55
CA GLU A 130 12.86 1.84 19.72
C GLU A 130 13.43 0.44 19.41
N SER A 131 13.12 -0.10 18.23
CA SER A 131 13.54 -1.44 17.81
C SER A 131 14.07 -1.41 16.37
N PRO A 132 15.02 -0.52 16.02
CA PRO A 132 15.59 -0.52 14.68
C PRO A 132 16.32 -1.84 14.43
N ALA A 133 16.22 -2.32 13.19
CA ALA A 133 16.92 -3.50 12.71
C ALA A 133 17.46 -3.26 11.28
N PRO A 134 18.41 -4.08 10.79
CA PRO A 134 18.94 -3.96 9.44
C PRO A 134 17.91 -4.09 8.31
N VAL A 135 16.77 -4.76 8.53
CA VAL A 135 15.69 -4.89 7.55
C VAL A 135 14.39 -4.35 8.14
N TRP A 136 13.81 -3.35 7.49
CA TRP A 136 12.51 -2.79 7.86
C TRP A 136 11.43 -3.35 6.94
N VAL A 137 10.39 -3.94 7.52
CA VAL A 137 9.17 -4.31 6.81
C VAL A 137 8.16 -3.19 7.00
N MET A 138 7.68 -2.62 5.90
CA MET A 138 6.79 -1.46 5.89
C MET A 138 5.59 -1.73 4.99
N LEU A 139 4.45 -1.14 5.34
CA LEU A 139 3.24 -1.20 4.51
C LEU A 139 2.52 0.13 4.55
N ASP A 140 2.21 0.68 3.37
CA ASP A 140 1.41 1.90 3.24
C ASP A 140 0.81 2.06 1.82
N THR A 141 -0.20 2.90 1.71
CA THR A 141 -0.73 3.38 0.42
C THR A 141 0.22 4.41 -0.18
N ILE A 142 0.59 4.26 -1.46
CA ILE A 142 1.57 5.12 -2.12
C ILE A 142 0.92 5.88 -3.27
N ALA A 143 0.34 7.05 -2.98
CA ALA A 143 -0.09 7.98 -4.03
C ALA A 143 1.14 8.73 -4.61
N THR A 144 1.33 9.99 -4.24
CA THR A 144 2.49 10.80 -4.66
C THR A 144 3.81 10.43 -3.99
N GLY A 145 3.79 9.57 -2.97
CA GLY A 145 4.95 9.21 -2.14
C GLY A 145 5.37 10.28 -1.11
N ALA A 146 4.74 11.46 -1.10
CA ALA A 146 5.16 12.58 -0.24
C ALA A 146 5.15 12.24 1.25
N THR A 147 4.13 11.52 1.72
CA THR A 147 4.00 11.08 3.12
C THR A 147 5.17 10.22 3.55
N LEU A 148 5.45 9.16 2.79
CA LEU A 148 6.54 8.23 3.09
C LEU A 148 7.91 8.88 2.96
N VAL A 149 8.13 9.75 1.97
CA VAL A 149 9.38 10.50 1.83
C VAL A 149 9.66 11.31 3.10
N ARG A 150 8.70 12.13 3.55
CA ARG A 150 8.86 12.92 4.78
C ARG A 150 9.05 12.07 6.03
N GLY A 151 8.29 10.98 6.12
CA GLY A 151 8.42 10.03 7.22
C GLY A 151 9.80 9.39 7.27
N LEU A 152 10.29 8.87 6.15
CA LEU A 152 11.59 8.22 6.03
C LEU A 152 12.75 9.21 6.26
N GLU A 153 12.66 10.44 5.75
CA GLU A 153 13.63 11.51 6.06
C GLU A 153 13.77 11.69 7.58
N ALA A 154 12.65 11.80 8.29
CA ALA A 154 12.67 11.92 9.76
C ALA A 154 13.19 10.64 10.43
N ALA A 155 12.79 9.45 9.96
CA ALA A 155 13.24 8.18 10.51
C ALA A 155 14.77 8.01 10.37
N PHE A 156 15.32 8.32 9.20
CA PHE A 156 16.75 8.24 8.91
C PHE A 156 17.58 9.28 9.68
N ALA A 157 16.97 10.40 10.06
CA ALA A 157 17.60 11.41 10.91
C ALA A 157 17.60 11.04 12.40
N ASN A 158 16.69 10.18 12.85
CA ASN A 158 16.47 9.90 14.28
C ASN A 158 16.83 8.46 14.70
N ALA A 159 17.23 7.59 13.77
CA ALA A 159 17.61 6.22 14.07
C ALA A 159 18.69 5.70 13.10
N ALA A 160 19.31 4.59 13.46
CA ALA A 160 20.18 3.86 12.56
C ALA A 160 19.39 3.43 11.31
N LYS A 161 19.89 3.83 10.13
CA LYS A 161 19.26 3.49 8.84
C LYS A 161 19.28 1.98 8.63
N PRO A 162 18.21 1.40 8.05
CA PRO A 162 18.24 0.00 7.67
C PRO A 162 19.19 -0.19 6.48
N ARG A 163 19.68 -1.42 6.32
CA ARG A 163 20.30 -1.84 5.07
C ARG A 163 19.24 -1.97 3.97
N GLU A 164 18.05 -2.45 4.32
CA GLU A 164 16.98 -2.73 3.36
C GLU A 164 15.58 -2.41 3.91
N ILE A 165 14.72 -1.88 3.05
CA ILE A 165 13.29 -1.73 3.27
C ILE A 165 12.54 -2.68 2.32
N LEU A 166 11.65 -3.51 2.89
CA LEU A 166 10.67 -4.30 2.16
C LEU A 166 9.31 -3.61 2.31
N LEU A 167 8.87 -2.94 1.24
CA LEU A 167 7.70 -2.08 1.26
C LEU A 167 6.53 -2.71 0.49
N GLY A 168 5.52 -3.15 1.24
CA GLY A 168 4.23 -3.57 0.71
C GLY A 168 3.35 -2.36 0.44
N THR A 169 2.59 -2.39 -0.65
CA THR A 169 1.64 -1.32 -0.95
C THR A 169 0.31 -1.89 -1.44
N PRO A 170 -0.75 -1.82 -0.60
CA PRO A 170 -2.10 -2.28 -0.97
C PRO A 170 -2.64 -1.53 -2.18
N ALA A 171 -2.33 -0.24 -2.29
CA ALA A 171 -2.46 0.51 -3.52
C ALA A 171 -1.29 1.48 -3.62
N GLY A 172 -0.47 1.32 -4.66
CA GLY A 172 0.71 2.14 -4.86
C GLY A 172 0.89 2.51 -6.32
N SER A 173 1.26 3.76 -6.55
CA SER A 173 1.60 4.27 -7.86
C SER A 173 3.09 4.18 -8.15
N LEU A 174 3.41 4.11 -9.44
CA LEU A 174 4.78 4.22 -9.91
C LEU A 174 5.41 5.57 -9.55
N VAL A 175 4.65 6.66 -9.64
CA VAL A 175 5.11 8.03 -9.36
C VAL A 175 5.62 8.16 -7.93
N GLY A 176 4.86 7.67 -6.96
CA GLY A 176 5.27 7.71 -5.56
C GLY A 176 6.41 6.75 -5.24
N ALA A 177 6.38 5.54 -5.82
CA ALA A 177 7.45 4.56 -5.63
C ALA A 177 8.81 5.05 -6.10
N LYS A 178 8.89 5.73 -7.27
CA LYS A 178 10.13 6.32 -7.77
C LYS A 178 10.72 7.35 -6.82
N LYS A 179 9.90 8.27 -6.29
CA LYS A 179 10.35 9.28 -5.31
C LYS A 179 10.91 8.66 -4.03
N ILE A 180 10.29 7.59 -3.54
CA ILE A 180 10.78 6.86 -2.37
C ILE A 180 12.09 6.15 -2.69
N ALA A 181 12.19 5.50 -3.86
CA ALA A 181 13.40 4.84 -4.30
C ALA A 181 14.58 5.81 -4.45
N GLU A 182 14.34 7.01 -4.98
CA GLU A 182 15.32 8.08 -5.07
C GLU A 182 15.82 8.52 -3.69
N LEU A 183 14.93 8.69 -2.70
CA LEU A 183 15.32 8.98 -1.32
C LEU A 183 16.19 7.84 -0.77
N CYS A 184 15.74 6.59 -0.87
CA CYS A 184 16.48 5.44 -0.35
C CYS A 184 17.87 5.31 -1.00
N ALA A 185 17.98 5.54 -2.31
CA ALA A 185 19.26 5.51 -3.02
C ALA A 185 20.23 6.60 -2.51
N ARG A 186 19.76 7.84 -2.30
CA ARG A 186 20.58 8.91 -1.71
C ARG A 186 21.08 8.56 -0.31
N GLU A 187 20.28 7.80 0.44
CA GLU A 187 20.55 7.43 1.83
C GLU A 187 21.30 6.09 1.96
N ASN A 188 21.70 5.46 0.84
CA ASN A 188 22.33 4.14 0.78
C ASN A 188 21.48 3.02 1.42
N VAL A 189 20.16 3.11 1.28
CA VAL A 189 19.19 2.12 1.73
C VAL A 189 18.65 1.36 0.52
N SER A 190 18.75 0.02 0.52
CA SER A 190 18.10 -0.79 -0.51
C SER A 190 16.58 -0.78 -0.29
N ILE A 191 15.79 -0.75 -1.36
CA ILE A 191 14.34 -0.86 -1.25
C ILE A 191 13.77 -1.85 -2.27
N THR A 192 12.78 -2.64 -1.82
CA THR A 192 12.01 -3.55 -2.66
C THR A 192 10.52 -3.25 -2.50
N PHE A 193 9.82 -3.06 -3.61
CA PHE A 193 8.40 -2.77 -3.63
C PHE A 193 7.57 -4.02 -3.95
N PHE A 194 6.48 -4.21 -3.21
CA PHE A 194 5.50 -5.26 -3.42
C PHE A 194 4.11 -4.64 -3.55
N PHE A 195 3.66 -4.48 -4.80
CA PHE A 195 2.35 -3.91 -5.13
C PHE A 195 1.28 -4.98 -5.09
N PHE A 196 0.14 -4.70 -4.47
CA PHE A 196 -0.96 -5.67 -4.40
C PHE A 196 -1.85 -5.51 -5.64
N GLY A 197 -1.97 -6.59 -6.42
CA GLY A 197 -2.81 -6.68 -7.61
C GLY A 197 -2.26 -5.96 -8.84
N ALA A 198 -1.86 -4.70 -8.72
CA ALA A 198 -1.31 -3.89 -9.81
C ALA A 198 -0.41 -2.75 -9.29
N ILE A 199 0.42 -2.20 -10.18
CA ILE A 199 1.05 -0.89 -9.96
C ILE A 199 0.09 0.16 -10.52
N PHE A 200 -0.55 0.94 -9.67
CA PHE A 200 -1.65 1.82 -10.06
C PHE A 200 -1.16 3.08 -10.79
N GLY A 201 -1.95 3.56 -11.74
CA GLY A 201 -1.84 4.93 -12.20
C GLY A 201 -2.15 5.92 -11.07
N LEU A 202 -1.65 7.15 -11.20
CA LEU A 202 -1.96 8.24 -10.27
C LEU A 202 -2.86 9.25 -11.00
N TRP A 203 -4.05 9.47 -10.48
CA TRP A 203 -4.97 10.45 -11.06
C TRP A 203 -4.43 11.88 -10.87
N HIS A 204 -4.90 12.81 -11.71
CA HIS A 204 -4.43 14.20 -11.73
C HIS A 204 -4.76 15.00 -10.46
N ASP A 205 -5.56 14.47 -9.53
CA ASP A 205 -5.76 15.06 -8.20
C ASP A 205 -4.58 14.81 -7.25
N GLY A 206 -3.73 13.82 -7.54
CA GLY A 206 -2.58 13.44 -6.72
C GLY A 206 -2.92 12.51 -5.54
N THR A 207 -4.12 11.94 -5.51
CA THR A 207 -4.57 11.05 -4.44
C THR A 207 -5.21 9.77 -4.96
N ALA A 208 -5.99 9.80 -6.04
CA ALA A 208 -6.68 8.61 -6.52
C ALA A 208 -5.73 7.63 -7.24
N LEU A 209 -5.94 6.33 -6.96
CA LEU A 209 -5.15 5.19 -7.45
C LEU A 209 -6.06 4.22 -8.23
N PRO A 210 -6.34 4.46 -9.51
CA PRO A 210 -7.44 3.83 -10.20
C PRO A 210 -7.05 2.52 -10.90
N TRP A 211 -7.90 1.50 -10.81
CA TRP A 211 -7.71 0.26 -11.59
C TRP A 211 -7.74 0.51 -13.10
N CYS A 212 -8.62 1.41 -13.55
CA CYS A 212 -8.87 1.66 -14.96
C CYS A 212 -7.98 2.75 -15.55
N HIS A 213 -7.02 3.29 -14.79
CA HIS A 213 -6.11 4.30 -15.32
C HIS A 213 -5.25 3.72 -16.45
N PRO A 214 -5.01 4.47 -17.55
CA PRO A 214 -4.16 4.00 -18.66
C PRO A 214 -2.75 3.57 -18.22
N ASP A 215 -2.19 4.26 -17.23
CA ASP A 215 -0.86 3.96 -16.69
C ASP A 215 -0.84 2.83 -15.64
N THR A 216 -1.98 2.21 -15.32
CA THR A 216 -1.99 1.06 -14.39
C THR A 216 -1.31 -0.15 -15.03
N ILE A 217 -0.26 -0.64 -14.40
CA ILE A 217 0.55 -1.77 -14.86
C ILE A 217 0.07 -3.04 -14.16
N PHE A 218 -0.45 -3.98 -14.95
CA PHE A 218 -0.87 -5.31 -14.49
C PHE A 218 0.26 -6.33 -14.60
N SER A 219 0.13 -7.43 -13.85
CA SER A 219 1.08 -8.55 -13.87
C SER A 219 1.25 -9.20 -15.25
N GLY A 220 0.19 -9.20 -16.08
CA GLY A 220 0.11 -10.01 -17.30
C GLY A 220 -0.13 -11.50 -17.00
N ALA A 221 -0.23 -11.89 -15.72
CA ALA A 221 -0.63 -13.23 -15.33
C ALA A 221 -2.15 -13.41 -15.56
N PRO A 222 -2.65 -14.65 -15.70
CA PRO A 222 -4.08 -14.90 -15.90
C PRO A 222 -4.99 -14.25 -14.86
N ARG A 223 -4.55 -14.18 -13.59
CA ARG A 223 -5.29 -13.51 -12.51
C ARG A 223 -5.35 -11.99 -12.74
N GLY A 224 -4.23 -11.35 -13.10
CA GLY A 224 -4.15 -9.92 -13.36
C GLY A 224 -5.02 -9.48 -14.54
N GLU A 225 -5.03 -10.25 -15.63
CA GLU A 225 -5.91 -9.96 -16.78
C GLU A 225 -7.39 -10.13 -16.41
N LYS A 226 -7.73 -11.15 -15.62
CA LYS A 226 -9.08 -11.32 -15.07
C LYS A 226 -9.47 -10.12 -14.19
N ASN A 227 -8.58 -9.68 -13.30
CA ASN A 227 -8.82 -8.55 -12.42
C ASN A 227 -8.98 -7.24 -13.19
N ARG A 228 -8.18 -7.03 -14.25
CA ARG A 228 -8.34 -5.88 -15.16
C ARG A 228 -9.73 -5.85 -15.79
N ALA A 229 -10.16 -6.96 -16.38
CA ALA A 229 -11.49 -7.05 -17.01
C ALA A 229 -12.62 -6.88 -15.99
N LEU A 230 -12.48 -7.48 -14.80
CA LEU A 230 -13.48 -7.40 -13.74
C LEU A 230 -13.60 -5.97 -13.18
N THR A 231 -12.48 -5.32 -12.89
CA THR A 231 -12.47 -3.96 -12.34
C THR A 231 -12.94 -2.93 -13.35
N ALA A 232 -12.60 -3.08 -14.64
CA ALA A 232 -13.18 -2.27 -15.71
C ALA A 232 -14.71 -2.37 -15.74
N ARG A 233 -15.28 -3.58 -15.56
CA ARG A 233 -16.73 -3.76 -15.47
C ARG A 233 -17.32 -3.18 -14.19
N LEU A 234 -16.71 -3.44 -13.03
CA LEU A 234 -17.22 -3.03 -11.72
C LEU A 234 -17.18 -1.51 -11.53
N PHE A 235 -16.14 -0.86 -12.04
CA PHE A 235 -15.92 0.58 -11.90
C PHE A 235 -16.29 1.37 -13.16
N ASN A 236 -17.08 0.76 -14.05
CA ASN A 236 -17.57 1.39 -15.28
C ASN A 236 -16.46 2.03 -16.14
N ASN A 237 -15.29 1.41 -16.16
CA ASN A 237 -14.08 1.86 -16.84
C ASN A 237 -13.69 3.31 -16.53
N LEU A 238 -14.02 3.80 -15.32
CA LEU A 238 -13.73 5.16 -14.91
C LEU A 238 -12.25 5.31 -14.56
N GLU A 239 -11.52 6.06 -15.38
CA GLU A 239 -10.06 6.23 -15.24
C GLU A 239 -9.63 6.89 -13.93
N GLY A 240 -10.50 7.69 -13.30
CA GLY A 240 -10.22 8.37 -12.03
C GLY A 240 -10.79 7.68 -10.79
N PHE A 241 -11.48 6.54 -10.94
CA PHE A 241 -12.14 5.89 -9.81
C PHE A 241 -11.12 5.14 -8.95
N CYS A 242 -10.81 5.71 -7.79
CA CYS A 242 -9.82 5.17 -6.85
C CYS A 242 -10.17 3.73 -6.43
N SER A 243 -9.19 2.82 -6.51
CA SER A 243 -9.36 1.39 -6.19
C SER A 243 -9.66 1.12 -4.71
N VAL A 244 -9.16 2.00 -3.87
CA VAL A 244 -9.11 1.83 -2.42
C VAL A 244 -10.08 2.74 -1.68
N GLY A 245 -10.54 3.84 -2.30
CA GLY A 245 -11.16 4.94 -1.54
C GLY A 245 -10.16 5.60 -0.58
N ASP A 246 -10.63 6.41 0.37
CA ASP A 246 -9.81 6.87 1.50
C ASP A 246 -9.51 5.69 2.44
N CYS A 247 -8.68 4.73 2.00
CA CYS A 247 -8.28 3.57 2.81
C CYS A 247 -7.66 3.96 4.16
N SER A 248 -7.10 5.17 4.27
CA SER A 248 -6.58 5.72 5.51
C SER A 248 -7.66 6.06 6.53
N ALA A 249 -8.89 6.26 6.07
CA ALA A 249 -10.07 6.18 6.89
C ALA A 249 -10.53 4.72 6.88
N ASN A 250 -9.97 3.91 7.79
CA ASN A 250 -10.79 2.88 8.41
C ASN A 250 -12.03 3.62 8.91
N PHE A 251 -13.10 3.67 8.10
CA PHE A 251 -14.24 4.51 8.37
C PHE A 251 -14.89 3.97 9.64
N PHE A 252 -14.49 4.53 10.78
CA PHE A 252 -15.06 4.16 12.07
C PHE A 252 -16.53 4.56 12.11
N ASP A 253 -16.91 5.61 11.36
CA ASP A 253 -18.30 5.85 10.99
C ASP A 253 -18.64 5.09 9.69
N VAL A 254 -19.02 3.83 9.86
CA VAL A 254 -19.51 2.97 8.77
C VAL A 254 -20.73 3.59 8.09
N THR A 255 -21.57 4.31 8.83
CA THR A 255 -22.80 4.93 8.29
C THR A 255 -22.47 6.05 7.32
N GLU A 256 -21.54 6.93 7.70
CA GLU A 256 -21.06 8.01 6.83
C GLU A 256 -20.41 7.45 5.57
N ALA A 257 -19.57 6.43 5.71
CA ALA A 257 -18.92 5.77 4.58
C ALA A 257 -19.91 5.12 3.62
N GLU A 258 -20.94 4.44 4.14
CA GLU A 258 -22.02 3.90 3.31
C GLU A 258 -22.77 5.00 2.55
N ASN A 259 -23.02 6.15 3.19
CA ASN A 259 -23.67 7.28 2.54
C ASN A 259 -22.81 7.83 1.38
N ILE A 260 -21.50 7.95 1.60
CA ILE A 260 -20.55 8.36 0.56
C ILE A 260 -20.56 7.35 -0.60
N LEU A 261 -20.44 6.05 -0.30
CA LEU A 261 -20.45 4.99 -1.32
C LEU A 261 -21.75 4.99 -2.13
N ARG A 262 -22.91 5.15 -1.49
CA ARG A 262 -24.21 5.25 -2.19
C ARG A 262 -24.27 6.49 -3.08
N ALA A 263 -23.77 7.63 -2.61
CA ALA A 263 -23.69 8.85 -3.40
C ALA A 263 -22.76 8.68 -4.61
N GLU A 264 -21.62 8.01 -4.44
CA GLU A 264 -20.71 7.67 -5.53
C GLU A 264 -21.36 6.69 -6.54
N GLU A 265 -22.04 5.63 -6.08
CA GLU A 265 -22.76 4.68 -6.95
C GLU A 265 -23.78 5.40 -7.84
N MET A 266 -24.54 6.34 -7.27
CA MET A 266 -25.48 7.17 -8.02
C MET A 266 -24.78 8.13 -8.98
N ARG A 267 -23.73 8.84 -8.52
CA ARG A 267 -23.03 9.87 -9.29
C ARG A 267 -22.26 9.31 -10.48
N PHE A 268 -21.60 8.16 -10.29
CA PHE A 268 -20.68 7.59 -11.26
C PHE A 268 -21.25 6.38 -12.00
N GLY A 269 -22.46 5.93 -11.64
CA GLY A 269 -23.17 4.85 -12.34
C GLY A 269 -22.52 3.48 -12.20
N TRP A 270 -21.60 3.32 -11.25
CA TRP A 270 -21.00 2.03 -10.93
C TRP A 270 -21.89 1.26 -9.95
N ARG A 271 -21.85 -0.07 -10.02
CA ARG A 271 -22.56 -0.95 -9.08
C ARG A 271 -21.68 -2.14 -8.76
N LEU A 272 -21.29 -2.27 -7.50
CA LEU A 272 -20.73 -3.55 -7.05
C LEU A 272 -21.86 -4.57 -6.99
N ALA A 273 -21.63 -5.77 -7.55
CA ALA A 273 -22.55 -6.89 -7.44
C ALA A 273 -22.99 -7.08 -5.96
N LYS A 274 -24.25 -7.50 -5.76
CA LYS A 274 -24.69 -7.92 -4.43
C LYS A 274 -23.85 -9.14 -4.02
N LEU A 275 -23.32 -9.09 -2.79
CA LEU A 275 -22.64 -10.22 -2.15
C LEU A 275 -23.56 -11.45 -2.15
#